data_AF-A0A1Y2HR99-F1
#
_entry.id   AF-A0A1Y2HR99-F1
#
_cell.length_a   1.000
_cell.length_b   1.000
_cell.length_c   1.000
_cell.angle_alpha   90.00
_cell.angle_beta   90.00
_cell.angle_gamma   90.00
#
_symmetry.space_group_name_H-M   'P 1'
#
loop_
_entity.id
_entity.type
_entity.pdbx_description
1 polymer ?
#
loop_
_entity_poly.entity_id
_entity_poly.type
_entity_poly.pdbx_seq_one_letter_code
_entity_poly.pdbx_strand_id
1 'polypeptide(L)'
;MSATATIAEASAPIPIPVSISALATPSPSTSPVPFSTSFPSQPLLLSRTVLEWPAPDPAAKPGVPALLQLSLTAPGPHTAVFKFKTNAPNLYRVKPSAGTVAPGTSLVVLVQCADMTQMRVHSDNLLLQMCFDLSPPDAPAVTSQAAAAQLIR
;
A
#
# COMPACT_ATOMS: atom_id res chain seq x y z
N MET A 1 -55.05 -7.54 -21.71
CA MET A 1 -54.85 -6.74 -22.93
C MET A 1 -53.37 -6.45 -23.03
N SER A 2 -52.70 -7.18 -23.92
CA SER A 2 -51.26 -7.10 -24.16
C SER A 2 -50.91 -5.86 -24.97
N ALA A 3 -49.76 -5.23 -24.69
CA ALA A 3 -49.17 -4.22 -25.57
C ALA A 3 -47.65 -4.45 -25.66
N THR A 4 -47.25 -5.04 -26.79
CA THR A 4 -45.88 -5.12 -27.29
C THR A 4 -45.58 -3.80 -28.00
N ALA A 5 -44.41 -3.20 -27.75
CA ALA A 5 -43.90 -2.09 -28.57
C ALA A 5 -42.42 -2.35 -28.92
N THR A 6 -42.22 -2.70 -30.18
CA THR A 6 -40.95 -2.76 -30.91
C THR A 6 -40.65 -1.38 -31.47
N ILE A 7 -39.43 -0.87 -31.32
CA ILE A 7 -38.91 0.24 -32.14
C ILE A 7 -37.44 -0.06 -32.47
N ALA A 8 -37.13 0.00 -33.76
CA ALA A 8 -35.82 -0.11 -34.38
C ALA A 8 -35.60 1.18 -35.20
N GLU A 9 -34.41 1.81 -35.16
CA GLU A 9 -33.90 2.75 -36.19
C GLU A 9 -32.47 3.18 -35.77
N ALA A 10 -31.37 2.75 -36.42
CA ALA A 10 -30.77 3.15 -37.69
C ALA A 10 -29.80 4.35 -37.63
N SER A 11 -28.58 4.09 -38.14
CA SER A 11 -27.73 4.96 -38.98
C SER A 11 -26.97 6.16 -38.38
N ALA A 12 -25.63 6.09 -38.45
CA ALA A 12 -24.81 7.08 -39.18
C ALA A 12 -23.31 6.63 -39.26
N PRO A 13 -22.67 6.63 -40.44
CA PRO A 13 -21.22 6.50 -40.59
C PRO A 13 -20.51 7.86 -40.52
N ILE A 14 -19.40 7.93 -39.79
CA ILE A 14 -18.59 9.14 -39.59
C ILE A 14 -17.52 9.25 -40.71
N PRO A 15 -17.31 10.44 -41.31
CA PRO A 15 -16.36 10.64 -42.41
C PRO A 15 -14.90 10.74 -41.96
N ILE A 16 -14.00 10.28 -42.83
CA ILE A 16 -12.55 10.31 -42.70
C ILE A 16 -12.02 11.59 -43.39
N PRO A 17 -11.18 12.43 -42.74
CA PRO A 17 -10.44 13.47 -43.44
C PRO A 17 -9.03 13.03 -43.87
N VAL A 18 -8.64 13.58 -45.02
CA VAL A 18 -7.45 13.31 -45.85
C VAL A 18 -6.18 13.99 -45.32
N SER A 19 -5.04 13.38 -45.65
CA SER A 19 -3.64 13.80 -45.44
C SER A 19 -3.30 15.26 -45.72
N ILE A 20 -2.34 15.80 -44.96
CA ILE A 20 -1.49 16.92 -45.39
C ILE A 20 -0.05 16.70 -44.89
N SER A 21 0.90 16.75 -45.82
CA SER A 21 2.35 16.72 -45.59
C SER A 21 2.86 18.03 -44.99
N ALA A 22 3.82 17.97 -44.08
CA ALA A 22 4.71 19.11 -43.79
C ALA A 22 6.11 18.62 -43.42
N LEU A 23 7.06 18.97 -44.28
CA LEU A 23 8.51 18.85 -44.15
C LEU A 23 9.02 20.10 -43.41
N ALA A 24 9.63 19.98 -42.23
CA ALA A 24 10.37 21.09 -41.61
C ALA A 24 11.40 20.63 -40.55
N THR A 25 12.67 20.83 -40.90
CA THR A 25 13.86 21.22 -40.11
C THR A 25 14.29 20.50 -38.80
N PRO A 26 15.57 20.07 -38.70
CA PRO A 26 16.15 19.51 -37.48
C PRO A 26 16.50 20.60 -36.45
N SER A 27 15.91 20.53 -35.26
CA SER A 27 16.32 21.30 -34.07
C SER A 27 17.27 20.46 -33.19
N PRO A 28 18.25 21.09 -32.51
CA PRO A 28 19.28 20.38 -31.74
C PRO A 28 18.66 19.62 -30.56
N SER A 29 18.75 18.29 -30.62
CA SER A 29 18.38 17.36 -29.57
C SER A 29 19.25 17.60 -28.33
N THR A 30 18.79 18.46 -27.44
CA THR A 30 19.25 18.45 -26.04
C THR A 30 18.50 17.31 -25.38
N SER A 31 19.14 16.14 -25.39
CA SER A 31 18.63 14.92 -24.78
C SER A 31 18.30 15.19 -23.32
N PRO A 32 17.03 15.14 -22.87
CA PRO A 32 16.73 15.15 -21.46
C PRO A 32 17.28 13.85 -20.90
N VAL A 33 18.35 13.93 -20.10
CA VAL A 33 18.83 12.81 -19.31
C VAL A 33 17.62 12.22 -18.58
N PRO A 34 17.26 10.94 -18.80
CA PRO A 34 16.28 10.31 -17.94
C PRO A 34 16.93 10.26 -16.57
N PHE A 35 16.44 11.09 -15.65
CA PHE A 35 16.66 10.84 -14.24
C PHE A 35 16.04 9.47 -13.99
N SER A 36 16.88 8.44 -14.00
CA SER A 36 16.56 7.14 -13.46
C SER A 36 16.39 7.31 -11.96
N THR A 37 15.28 7.92 -11.55
CA THR A 37 14.72 7.72 -10.22
C THR A 37 14.34 6.26 -10.14
N SER A 38 15.33 5.41 -9.86
CA SER A 38 15.08 4.07 -9.36
C SER A 38 14.38 4.27 -8.03
N PHE A 39 13.05 4.23 -8.05
CA PHE A 39 12.29 4.17 -6.82
C PHE A 39 12.86 3.00 -6.02
N PRO A 40 13.27 3.22 -4.76
CA PRO A 40 13.85 2.16 -3.96
C PRO A 40 12.87 0.99 -3.95
N SER A 41 13.41 -0.20 -4.25
CA SER A 41 12.76 -1.49 -4.10
C SER A 41 11.97 -1.51 -2.80
N GLN A 42 10.75 -2.05 -2.87
CA GLN A 42 9.72 -1.96 -1.83
C GLN A 42 10.29 -1.99 -0.40
N PRO A 43 10.13 -0.90 0.36
CA PRO A 43 10.90 -0.69 1.57
C PRO A 43 10.41 -1.53 2.77
N LEU A 44 9.26 -2.17 2.66
CA LEU A 44 8.80 -3.26 3.53
C LEU A 44 8.32 -4.44 2.67
N LEU A 45 8.71 -5.64 3.06
CA LEU A 45 8.28 -6.89 2.45
C LEU A 45 7.16 -7.51 3.30
N LEU A 46 6.01 -7.76 2.68
CA LEU A 46 4.93 -8.55 3.28
C LEU A 46 5.09 -10.02 2.90
N SER A 47 4.85 -10.93 3.85
CA SER A 47 4.82 -12.37 3.56
C SER A 47 3.73 -12.77 2.57
N ARG A 48 2.64 -12.00 2.50
CA ARG A 48 1.54 -12.19 1.56
C ARG A 48 0.77 -10.89 1.34
N THR A 49 0.23 -10.73 0.13
CA THR A 49 -0.64 -9.61 -0.28
C THR A 49 -2.10 -10.00 -0.31
N VAL A 50 -2.40 -11.30 -0.48
CA VAL A 50 -3.75 -11.86 -0.43
C VAL A 50 -3.99 -12.49 0.94
N LEU A 51 -5.06 -12.05 1.61
CA LEU A 51 -5.45 -12.54 2.93
C LEU A 51 -6.52 -13.63 2.78
N GLU A 52 -6.08 -14.86 2.64
CA GLU A 52 -6.97 -16.02 2.62
C GLU A 52 -7.26 -16.45 4.06
N TRP A 53 -8.53 -16.45 4.41
CA TRP A 53 -8.98 -16.89 5.72
C TRP A 53 -9.12 -18.41 5.73
N PRO A 54 -8.58 -19.09 6.76
CA PRO A 54 -8.76 -20.53 6.88
C PRO A 54 -10.26 -20.85 6.92
N ALA A 55 -10.66 -21.94 6.27
CA ALA A 55 -12.06 -22.35 6.27
C ALA A 55 -12.56 -22.47 7.72
N PRO A 56 -13.80 -22.03 8.01
CA PRO A 56 -14.36 -22.20 9.35
C PRO A 56 -14.41 -23.70 9.64
N ASP A 57 -13.68 -24.12 10.67
CA ASP A 57 -13.70 -25.51 11.12
C ASP A 57 -15.14 -25.82 11.59
N PRO A 58 -15.83 -26.81 10.98
CA PRO A 58 -17.20 -27.15 11.36
C PRO A 58 -17.30 -27.66 12.80
N ALA A 59 -16.18 -28.06 13.42
CA ALA A 59 -16.12 -28.46 14.82
C ALA A 59 -15.77 -27.30 15.77
N ALA A 60 -15.35 -26.14 15.25
CA ALA A 60 -15.04 -24.99 16.08
C ALA A 60 -16.32 -24.37 16.65
N LYS A 61 -16.27 -24.00 17.93
CA LYS A 61 -17.39 -23.35 18.61
C LYS A 61 -17.81 -22.08 17.85
N PRO A 62 -19.12 -21.85 17.64
CA PRO A 62 -19.60 -20.60 17.08
C PRO A 62 -19.07 -19.43 17.92
N GLY A 63 -18.41 -18.46 17.27
CA GLY A 63 -17.86 -17.27 17.92
C GLY A 63 -16.34 -17.26 18.10
N VAL A 64 -15.59 -18.25 17.61
CA VAL A 64 -14.12 -18.14 17.54
C VAL A 64 -13.74 -17.23 16.37
N PRO A 65 -13.08 -16.08 16.61
CA PRO A 65 -12.64 -15.20 15.54
C PRO A 65 -11.55 -15.88 14.71
N ALA A 66 -11.62 -15.75 13.39
CA ALA A 66 -10.55 -16.26 12.53
C ALA A 66 -9.32 -15.37 12.69
N LEU A 67 -8.15 -16.00 12.81
CA LEU A 67 -6.89 -15.30 13.05
C LEU A 67 -5.90 -15.61 11.93
N LEU A 68 -5.30 -14.55 11.39
CA LEU A 68 -4.38 -14.59 10.28
C LEU A 68 -3.08 -13.87 10.64
N GLN A 69 -1.95 -14.51 10.39
CA GLN A 69 -0.63 -13.97 10.71
C GLN A 69 0.07 -13.40 9.47
N LEU A 70 0.52 -12.16 9.53
CA LEU A 70 1.28 -11.49 8.48
C LEU A 70 2.68 -11.18 9.00
N SER A 71 3.71 -11.53 8.23
CA SER A 71 5.06 -11.07 8.54
C SER A 71 5.37 -9.83 7.72
N LEU A 72 5.86 -8.80 8.40
CA LEU A 72 6.27 -7.52 7.82
C LEU A 72 7.76 -7.35 8.06
N THR A 73 8.58 -7.37 7.01
CA THR A 73 10.04 -7.34 7.11
C THR A 73 10.57 -6.04 6.52
N ALA A 74 11.51 -5.38 7.21
CA ALA A 74 12.21 -4.19 6.71
C ALA A 74 13.60 -4.58 6.19
N PRO A 75 13.76 -4.90 4.90
CA PRO A 75 15.06 -5.27 4.35
C PRO A 75 16.01 -4.07 4.21
N GLY A 76 15.48 -2.84 4.22
CA GLY A 76 16.26 -1.62 4.04
C GLY A 76 17.06 -1.20 5.28
N PRO A 77 18.01 -0.27 5.11
CA PRO A 77 18.83 0.27 6.21
C PRO A 77 18.11 1.32 7.06
N HIS A 78 16.87 1.70 6.68
CA HIS A 78 16.09 2.74 7.35
C HIS A 78 15.00 2.16 8.23
N THR A 79 14.70 2.85 9.32
CA THR A 79 13.54 2.53 10.15
C THR A 79 12.27 2.83 9.36
N ALA A 80 11.35 1.87 9.36
CA ALA A 80 10.08 1.98 8.67
C ALA A 80 8.95 2.23 9.66
N VAL A 81 8.12 3.24 9.42
CA VAL A 81 6.87 3.47 10.14
C VAL A 81 5.72 2.93 9.31
N PHE A 82 4.84 2.15 9.92
CA PHE A 82 3.71 1.54 9.23
C PHE A 82 2.38 1.83 9.92
N LYS A 83 1.31 1.83 9.13
CA LYS A 83 -0.08 1.93 9.60
C LYS A 83 -1.00 1.13 8.70
N PHE A 84 -1.74 0.21 9.29
CA PHE A 84 -2.81 -0.54 8.63
C PHE A 84 -4.11 0.26 8.64
N LYS A 85 -4.83 0.23 7.52
CA LYS A 85 -6.17 0.78 7.37
C LYS A 85 -7.04 -0.28 6.69
N THR A 86 -8.31 -0.33 7.01
CA THR A 86 -9.27 -1.24 6.39
C THR A 86 -10.53 -0.47 6.00
N ASN A 87 -11.23 -0.92 4.96
CA ASN A 87 -12.56 -0.45 4.60
C ASN A 87 -13.66 -0.98 5.54
N ALA A 88 -13.38 -2.03 6.33
CA ALA A 88 -14.33 -2.67 7.24
C ALA A 88 -13.77 -2.77 8.69
N PRO A 89 -13.56 -1.64 9.39
CA PRO A 89 -12.94 -1.63 10.72
C PRO A 89 -13.76 -2.34 11.80
N ASN A 90 -15.06 -2.54 11.58
CA ASN A 90 -15.93 -3.27 12.51
C ASN A 90 -15.73 -4.79 12.42
N LEU A 91 -15.25 -5.29 11.28
CA LEU A 91 -15.06 -6.72 11.03
C LEU A 91 -13.63 -7.17 11.34
N TYR A 92 -12.65 -6.31 11.10
CA TYR A 92 -11.24 -6.65 11.25
C TYR A 92 -10.58 -5.94 12.43
N ARG A 93 -9.86 -6.72 13.24
CA ARG A 93 -8.94 -6.20 14.26
C ARG A 93 -7.51 -6.54 13.89
N VAL A 94 -6.67 -5.51 13.74
CA VAL A 94 -5.25 -5.66 13.40
C VAL A 94 -4.39 -5.35 14.61
N LYS A 95 -3.43 -6.22 14.94
CA LYS A 95 -2.49 -6.04 16.04
C LYS A 95 -1.07 -6.46 15.67
N PRO A 96 -0.07 -5.55 15.71
CA PRO A 96 -0.22 -4.10 15.87
C PRO A 96 -0.84 -3.45 14.61
N SER A 97 -1.71 -2.44 14.80
CA SER A 97 -2.29 -1.69 13.68
C SER A 97 -1.39 -0.57 13.16
N ALA A 98 -0.43 -0.12 13.96
CA ALA A 98 0.58 0.85 13.59
C ALA A 98 1.82 0.66 14.46
N GLY A 99 2.97 1.11 13.97
CA GLY A 99 4.22 1.03 14.72
C GLY A 99 5.44 1.33 13.87
N THR A 100 6.59 0.98 14.41
CA THR A 100 7.89 1.11 13.76
C THR A 100 8.57 -0.25 13.64
N VAL A 101 9.24 -0.50 12.52
CA VAL A 101 10.05 -1.70 12.27
C VAL A 101 11.49 -1.24 12.07
N ALA A 102 12.40 -1.79 12.88
CA ALA A 102 13.81 -1.47 12.80
C ALA A 102 14.43 -2.08 11.52
N PRO A 103 15.51 -1.49 10.99
CA PRO A 103 16.24 -2.04 9.85
C PRO A 103 16.63 -3.50 10.06
N GLY A 104 16.44 -4.35 9.05
CA GLY A 104 16.77 -5.77 9.09
C GLY A 104 15.88 -6.63 9.98
N THR A 105 14.84 -6.07 10.60
CA THR A 105 13.94 -6.81 11.50
C THR A 105 12.64 -7.21 10.81
N SER A 106 11.98 -8.23 11.38
CA SER A 106 10.65 -8.67 10.97
C SER A 106 9.68 -8.55 12.13
N LEU A 107 8.47 -8.11 11.82
CA LEU A 107 7.38 -7.94 12.75
C LEU A 107 6.20 -8.82 12.35
N VAL A 108 5.59 -9.47 13.34
CA VAL A 108 4.38 -10.26 13.15
C VAL A 108 3.14 -9.41 13.43
N VAL A 109 2.24 -9.35 12.45
CA VAL A 109 0.96 -8.66 12.52
C VAL A 109 -0.16 -9.69 12.50
N LEU A 110 -1.03 -9.62 13.50
CA LEU A 110 -2.20 -10.48 13.63
C LEU A 110 -3.43 -9.73 13.11
N VAL A 111 -4.10 -10.31 12.12
CA VAL A 111 -5.39 -9.85 11.60
C VAL A 111 -6.44 -10.82 12.10
N GLN A 112 -7.39 -10.33 12.88
CA GLN A 112 -8.51 -11.08 13.40
C GLN A 112 -9.77 -10.66 12.68
N CYS A 113 -10.55 -11.62 12.20
CA CYS A 113 -11.89 -11.39 11.67
C CYS A 113 -12.92 -11.78 12.74
N ALA A 114 -13.75 -10.83 13.14
CA ALA A 114 -14.75 -11.02 14.18
C ALA A 114 -15.92 -11.90 13.71
N ASP A 115 -16.28 -11.81 12.43
CA ASP A 115 -17.39 -12.57 11.87
C ASP A 115 -17.06 -13.07 10.45
N MET A 116 -16.77 -14.37 10.37
CA MET A 116 -16.46 -15.06 9.11
C MET A 116 -17.68 -15.19 8.19
N THR A 117 -18.90 -15.03 8.70
CA THR A 117 -20.12 -15.13 7.88
C THR A 117 -20.30 -13.90 7.00
N GLN A 118 -19.89 -12.72 7.47
CA GLN A 118 -19.99 -11.47 6.70
C GLN A 118 -18.91 -11.34 5.62
N MET A 119 -17.74 -11.98 5.80
CA MET A 119 -16.64 -11.88 4.84
C MET A 119 -16.94 -12.42 3.45
N ARG A 120 -17.81 -13.43 3.32
CA ARG A 120 -18.08 -14.03 2.01
C ARG A 120 -18.79 -13.07 1.04
N VAL A 121 -19.33 -11.97 1.57
CA VAL A 121 -20.17 -11.04 0.81
C VAL A 121 -19.38 -9.80 0.37
N HIS A 122 -18.19 -9.54 0.94
CA HIS A 122 -17.47 -8.29 0.73
C HIS A 122 -16.02 -8.49 0.26
N SER A 123 -15.66 -7.76 -0.80
CA SER A 123 -14.27 -7.61 -1.26
C SER A 123 -13.57 -6.58 -0.36
N ASP A 124 -13.25 -7.00 0.86
CA ASP A 124 -12.61 -6.14 1.84
C ASP A 124 -11.12 -5.95 1.55
N ASN A 125 -10.64 -4.72 1.79
CA ASN A 125 -9.29 -4.31 1.49
C ASN A 125 -8.57 -3.86 2.76
N LEU A 126 -7.35 -4.36 2.94
CA LEU A 126 -6.42 -3.91 3.96
C LEU A 126 -5.30 -3.10 3.29
N LEU A 127 -5.24 -1.81 3.59
CA LEU A 127 -4.22 -0.89 3.09
C LEU A 127 -3.08 -0.80 4.10
N LEU A 128 -1.86 -0.97 3.63
CA LEU A 128 -0.63 -0.71 4.39
C LEU A 128 -0.05 0.64 3.96
N GLN A 129 -0.16 1.64 4.84
CA GLN A 129 0.51 2.92 4.66
C GLN A 129 1.89 2.87 5.30
N MET A 130 2.91 3.33 4.56
CA MET A 130 4.31 3.25 4.97
C MET A 130 4.96 4.63 4.86
N CYS A 131 5.76 4.99 5.86
CA CYS A 131 6.61 6.18 5.86
C CYS A 131 8.02 5.78 6.30
N PHE A 132 9.03 6.42 5.71
CA PHE A 132 10.43 6.15 6.00
C PHE A 132 11.08 7.42 6.53
N ASP A 133 11.92 7.24 7.54
CA ASP A 133 12.87 8.28 7.85
C ASP A 133 14.00 8.21 6.82
N LEU A 134 13.98 9.16 5.87
CA LEU A 134 15.01 9.33 4.87
C LEU A 134 16.23 10.07 5.42
N SER A 135 16.29 10.31 6.74
CA SER A 135 17.48 10.87 7.36
C SER A 135 18.70 10.01 6.97
N PRO A 136 19.76 10.62 6.41
CA PRO A 136 20.96 9.89 6.05
C PRO A 136 21.53 9.22 7.31
N PRO A 137 21.92 7.93 7.22
CA PRO A 137 22.38 7.15 8.38
C PRO A 137 23.73 7.62 8.95
N ASP A 138 24.33 8.69 8.42
CA ASP A 138 25.68 9.15 8.75
C ASP A 138 25.78 10.68 8.87
N ALA A 139 24.76 11.34 9.43
CA ALA A 139 25.01 12.67 9.98
C ALA A 139 25.69 12.44 11.34
N PRO A 140 27.00 12.73 11.50
CA PRO A 140 27.66 12.59 12.80
C PRO A 140 26.86 13.43 13.79
N ALA A 141 26.41 12.79 14.88
CA ALA A 141 25.78 13.49 15.98
C ALA A 141 26.77 14.57 16.42
N VAL A 142 26.51 15.82 16.04
CA VAL A 142 27.24 16.97 16.56
C VAL A 142 26.88 17.00 18.03
N THR A 143 27.72 16.32 18.81
CA THR A 143 27.72 16.36 20.25
C THR A 143 28.09 17.81 20.56
N SER A 144 27.07 18.65 20.67
CA SER A 144 27.19 19.95 21.30
C SER A 144 27.47 19.67 22.76
N GLN A 145 28.74 19.43 23.05
CA GLN A 145 29.32 19.42 24.38
C GLN A 145 29.25 20.87 24.87
N ALA A 146 28.06 21.28 25.31
CA ALA A 146 27.87 22.52 26.04
C ALA A 146 28.66 22.39 27.35
N ALA A 147 29.73 23.17 27.41
CA ALA A 147 30.73 23.19 28.46
C ALA A 147 30.12 23.41 29.84
N ALA A 148 30.78 22.81 30.81
CA ALA A 148 30.51 22.88 32.23
C ALA A 148 30.45 24.32 32.77
N ALA A 149 29.55 24.56 33.72
CA ALA A 149 29.74 25.53 34.79
C ALA A 149 29.25 24.89 36.09
N GLN A 150 30.18 24.44 36.93
CA GLN A 150 29.91 24.11 38.33
C GLN A 150 29.63 25.40 39.11
N LEU A 151 28.63 25.36 40.00
CA LEU A 151 28.56 26.27 41.13
C LEU A 151 28.32 25.46 42.40
N ILE A 152 29.36 25.39 43.23
CA ILE A 152 29.35 24.84 44.58
C ILE A 152 28.64 25.85 45.49
N ARG A 153 27.76 25.36 46.37
CA ARG A 153 27.31 26.08 47.57
C ARG A 153 27.42 25.15 48.78
#